data_AF-A0A2J8V0B9-F1
#
_entry.id   AF-A0A2J8V0B9-F1
#
_cell.length_a   1.000
_cell.length_b   1.000
_cell.length_c   1.000
_cell.angle_alpha   90.00
_cell.angle_beta   90.00
_cell.angle_gamma   90.00
#
_symmetry.space_group_name_H-M   'P 1'
#
loop_
_entity.id
_entity.type
_entity.pdbx_description
1 polymer ?
#
loop_
_entity_poly.entity_id
_entity_poly.type
_entity_poly.pdbx_seq_one_letter_code
_entity_poly.pdbx_strand_id
1 'polypeptide(L)'
;SDTLSYRLTFNWGYRIPVIKEHSEYTEHCWAIHGEIFCYLAKYWLKGFVAFQAAINAAIIEVTTNHSVMEELTSVIGINMKIPPFISKEEIMNEWFLFTCLVSFSSFIYFASLNIARERGKFKKLMTVMGLRELAF
;
A
#
# COMPACT_ATOMS: atom_id res chain seq x y z
N SER A 1 -23.69 21.70 33.58
CA SER A 1 -24.28 20.36 33.41
C SER A 1 -24.18 20.00 31.95
N ASP A 2 -23.18 19.21 31.58
CA ASP A 2 -22.99 18.74 30.19
C ASP A 2 -24.02 17.66 29.89
N THR A 3 -25.10 18.03 29.21
CA THR A 3 -26.29 17.21 28.96
C THR A 3 -26.08 16.04 27.98
N LEU A 4 -24.89 15.89 27.40
CA LEU A 4 -24.61 14.89 26.34
C LEU A 4 -23.28 14.16 26.52
N SER A 5 -22.94 13.76 27.75
CA SER A 5 -21.83 12.82 27.99
C SER A 5 -22.32 11.38 27.80
N TYR A 6 -21.87 10.69 26.74
CA TYR A 6 -22.10 9.25 26.56
C TYR A 6 -20.78 8.50 26.41
N ARG A 7 -20.71 7.27 26.95
CA ARG A 7 -19.55 6.39 26.87
C ARG A 7 -19.92 5.14 26.10
N LEU A 8 -19.38 5.00 24.90
CA LEU A 8 -19.58 3.80 24.08
C LEU A 8 -18.77 2.65 24.67
N THR A 9 -19.43 1.52 24.96
CA THR A 9 -18.79 0.28 25.40
C THR A 9 -18.86 -0.73 24.26
N PHE A 10 -17.71 -1.02 23.65
CA PHE A 10 -17.61 -2.00 22.57
C PHE A 10 -17.03 -3.31 23.12
N ASN A 11 -17.71 -4.42 22.84
CA ASN A 11 -17.19 -5.75 23.17
C ASN A 11 -16.10 -6.12 22.15
N TRP A 12 -14.83 -6.11 22.57
CA TRP A 12 -13.66 -6.33 21.70
C TRP A 12 -13.69 -7.67 20.94
N GLY A 13 -14.51 -8.64 21.37
CA GLY A 13 -14.65 -9.95 20.73
C GLY A 13 -15.37 -9.95 19.37
N TYR A 14 -16.16 -8.91 19.04
CA TYR A 14 -16.82 -8.79 17.73
C TYR A 14 -16.22 -7.66 16.90
N ARG A 15 -15.12 -8.00 16.21
CA ARG A 15 -14.58 -7.39 14.99
C ARG A 15 -14.59 -5.85 14.94
N ILE A 16 -13.75 -5.21 15.77
CA ILE A 16 -12.98 -4.08 15.24
C ILE A 16 -11.87 -4.72 14.42
N PRO A 17 -11.85 -4.58 13.07
CA PRO A 17 -10.70 -5.01 12.30
C PRO A 17 -9.43 -4.43 12.95
N VAL A 18 -8.44 -5.29 13.23
CA VAL A 18 -7.12 -4.83 13.67
C VAL A 18 -6.40 -4.30 12.43
N ILE A 19 -6.89 -3.18 11.90
CA ILE A 19 -6.19 -2.44 10.87
C ILE A 19 -5.39 -1.41 11.65
N LYS A 20 -4.06 -1.63 11.71
CA LYS A 20 -3.16 -0.61 12.24
C LYS A 20 -3.35 0.62 11.35
N GLU A 21 -3.88 1.69 11.92
CA GLU A 21 -4.10 2.97 11.25
C GLU A 21 -2.79 3.56 10.68
N HIS A 22 -1.64 3.02 11.11
CA HIS A 22 -0.28 3.42 10.73
C HIS A 22 0.56 2.26 10.15
N SER A 23 -0.04 1.20 9.58
CA SER A 23 0.77 0.30 8.75
C SER A 23 0.92 0.94 7.37
N GLU A 24 1.93 1.77 7.20
CA GLU A 24 2.28 2.48 5.95
C GLU A 24 2.57 1.54 4.74
N TYR A 25 2.26 0.24 4.85
CA TYR A 25 2.90 -0.84 4.09
C TYR A 25 1.97 -1.99 3.66
N THR A 26 0.64 -1.82 3.64
CA THR A 26 -0.24 -2.86 3.07
C THR A 26 -1.17 -2.26 2.04
N GLU A 27 -1.27 -2.89 0.87
CA GLU A 27 -2.24 -2.51 -0.16
C GLU A 27 -3.64 -2.63 0.44
N HIS A 28 -4.24 -1.48 0.78
CA HIS A 28 -5.54 -1.46 1.44
C HIS A 28 -6.69 -1.77 0.49
N CYS A 29 -6.45 -1.74 -0.82
CA CYS A 29 -7.45 -2.08 -1.81
C CYS A 29 -6.87 -2.93 -2.94
N TRP A 30 -7.68 -3.84 -3.45
CA TRP A 30 -7.37 -4.64 -4.63
C TRP A 30 -8.54 -4.60 -5.62
N ALA A 31 -8.26 -4.86 -6.90
CA ALA A 31 -9.31 -5.05 -7.90
C ALA A 31 -9.54 -6.56 -8.11
N ILE A 32 -10.76 -7.03 -7.82
CA ILE A 32 -11.20 -8.39 -8.17
C ILE A 32 -12.32 -8.25 -9.21
N HIS A 33 -12.11 -8.81 -10.41
CA HIS A 33 -13.13 -8.85 -11.48
C HIS A 33 -13.76 -7.48 -11.82
N GLY A 34 -12.96 -6.41 -11.79
CA GLY A 34 -13.42 -5.05 -12.11
C GLY A 34 -14.05 -4.29 -10.94
N GLU A 35 -14.24 -4.95 -9.78
CA GLU A 35 -14.68 -4.30 -8.55
C GLU A 35 -13.50 -4.00 -7.63
N ILE A 36 -13.42 -2.76 -7.15
CA ILE A 36 -12.39 -2.31 -6.22
C ILE A 36 -12.84 -2.66 -4.80
N PHE A 37 -12.14 -3.58 -4.15
CA PHE A 37 -12.39 -3.94 -2.77
C PHE A 37 -11.36 -3.29 -1.87
N CYS A 38 -11.81 -2.50 -0.88
CA CYS A 38 -10.95 -1.85 0.10
C CYS A 38 -11.21 -2.38 1.51
N TYR A 39 -10.16 -2.67 2.26
CA TYR A 39 -10.23 -2.97 3.69
C TYR A 39 -10.90 -1.85 4.48
N LEU A 40 -10.68 -0.58 4.12
CA LEU A 40 -11.34 0.57 4.74
C LEU A 40 -12.87 0.54 4.53
N ALA A 41 -13.33 0.11 3.34
CA ALA A 41 -14.75 -0.04 3.05
C ALA A 41 -15.41 -1.13 3.90
N LYS A 42 -14.64 -2.06 4.49
CA LYS A 42 -15.15 -3.05 5.43
C LYS A 42 -15.70 -2.42 6.71
N TYR A 43 -15.12 -1.32 7.21
CA TYR A 43 -15.69 -0.60 8.37
C TYR A 43 -17.05 0.00 8.01
N TRP A 44 -17.12 0.63 6.84
CA TRP A 44 -18.35 1.20 6.29
C TRP A 44 -19.46 0.14 6.18
N LEU A 45 -19.15 -0.99 5.52
CA LEU A 45 -20.09 -2.08 5.27
C LEU A 45 -20.49 -2.86 6.54
N LYS A 46 -19.68 -2.83 7.61
CA LYS A 46 -19.94 -3.59 8.84
C LYS A 46 -20.73 -2.83 9.90
N GLY A 47 -21.58 -1.90 9.47
CA GLY A 47 -22.56 -1.26 10.34
C GLY A 47 -22.11 0.07 10.92
N PHE A 48 -20.95 0.61 10.53
CA PHE A 48 -20.56 1.97 10.92
C PHE A 48 -21.59 3.00 10.43
N VAL A 49 -22.10 2.85 9.21
CA VAL A 49 -23.14 3.74 8.64
C VAL A 49 -24.42 3.68 9.47
N ALA A 50 -24.89 2.47 9.79
CA ALA A 50 -26.08 2.28 10.61
C ALA A 50 -25.90 2.88 12.01
N PHE A 51 -24.71 2.70 12.60
CA PHE A 51 -24.37 3.28 13.90
C PHE A 51 -24.34 4.82 13.87
N GLN A 52 -23.69 5.40 12.86
CA GLN A 52 -23.64 6.84 12.67
C GLN A 52 -25.04 7.43 12.42
N ALA A 53 -25.87 6.76 11.64
CA ALA A 53 -27.26 7.16 11.39
C ALA A 53 -28.07 7.16 12.69
N ALA A 54 -27.91 6.13 13.55
CA ALA A 54 -28.61 6.06 14.84
C ALA A 54 -28.18 7.19 15.80
N ILE A 55 -26.89 7.51 15.87
CA ILE A 55 -26.40 8.65 16.68
C ILE A 55 -26.94 9.98 16.15
N ASN A 56 -26.86 10.19 14.83
CA ASN A 56 -27.35 11.41 14.21
C ASN A 56 -28.87 11.58 14.43
N ALA A 57 -29.63 10.49 14.32
CA ALA A 57 -31.06 10.49 14.61
C ALA A 57 -31.35 10.92 16.05
N ALA A 58 -30.63 10.34 17.03
CA ALA A 58 -30.80 10.67 18.44
C ALA A 58 -30.44 12.13 18.76
N ILE A 59 -29.37 12.67 18.16
CA ILE A 59 -28.99 14.07 18.34
C ILE A 59 -30.05 15.01 17.77
N ILE A 60 -30.56 14.73 16.57
CA ILE A 60 -31.61 15.54 15.93
C ILE A 60 -32.89 15.49 16.75
N GLU A 61 -33.28 14.30 17.22
CA GLU A 61 -34.47 14.13 18.06
C GLU A 61 -34.36 14.92 19.37
N VAL A 62 -33.22 14.88 20.06
CA VAL A 62 -33.02 15.62 21.32
C VAL A 62 -32.98 17.13 21.11
N THR A 63 -32.45 17.60 19.97
CA THR A 63 -32.28 19.05 19.71
C THR A 63 -33.49 19.70 19.06
N THR A 64 -34.23 18.97 18.24
CA THR A 64 -35.35 19.50 17.44
C THR A 64 -36.72 18.95 17.88
N ASN A 65 -36.74 17.98 18.81
CA ASN A 65 -37.95 17.28 19.25
C ASN A 65 -38.72 16.60 18.08
N HIS A 66 -37.98 16.21 17.04
CA HIS A 66 -38.50 15.56 15.84
C HIS A 66 -37.70 14.28 15.56
N SER A 67 -38.37 13.13 15.48
CA SER A 67 -37.70 11.86 15.19
C SER A 67 -37.47 11.70 13.69
N VAL A 68 -36.23 11.38 13.32
CA VAL A 68 -35.77 11.24 11.92
C VAL A 68 -35.17 9.86 11.64
N MET A 69 -35.47 8.87 12.48
CA MET A 69 -34.87 7.53 12.37
C MET A 69 -35.23 6.82 11.06
N GLU A 70 -36.51 6.87 10.66
CA GLU A 70 -36.97 6.27 9.40
C GLU A 70 -36.38 6.98 8.18
N GLU A 71 -36.29 8.31 8.24
CA GLU A 71 -35.69 9.14 7.20
C GLU A 71 -34.20 8.78 7.03
N LEU A 72 -33.42 8.72 8.11
CA LEU A 72 -31.98 8.43 8.05
C LEU A 72 -31.65 6.98 7.69
N THR A 73 -32.52 6.02 8.02
CA THR A 73 -32.33 4.60 7.64
C THR A 73 -32.74 4.33 6.19
N SER A 74 -33.62 5.16 5.61
CA SER A 74 -34.00 5.09 4.20
C SER A 74 -32.93 5.65 3.24
N VAL A 75 -32.02 6.49 3.74
CA VAL A 75 -30.96 7.09 2.93
C VAL A 75 -29.84 6.10 2.66
N ILE A 76 -29.52 5.91 1.38
CA ILE A 76 -28.36 5.13 0.96
C ILE A 76 -27.09 5.92 1.31
N GLY A 77 -26.32 5.43 2.27
CA GLY A 77 -25.01 5.99 2.60
C GLY A 77 -24.07 5.91 1.41
N ILE A 78 -23.79 7.04 0.76
CA ILE A 78 -22.76 7.14 -0.27
C ILE A 78 -21.38 7.10 0.40
N ASN A 79 -20.52 6.19 -0.04
CA ASN A 79 -19.14 6.16 0.42
C ASN A 79 -18.45 7.43 -0.10
N MET A 80 -17.78 8.17 0.79
CA MET A 80 -16.96 9.30 0.33
C MET A 80 -15.86 8.78 -0.58
N LYS A 81 -15.56 9.55 -1.64
CA LYS A 81 -14.51 9.21 -2.59
C LYS A 81 -13.22 8.94 -1.83
N ILE A 82 -12.69 7.73 -1.99
CA ILE A 82 -11.42 7.35 -1.36
C ILE A 82 -10.32 8.18 -2.04
N PRO A 83 -9.50 8.91 -1.30
CA PRO A 83 -8.39 9.66 -1.90
C PRO A 83 -7.46 8.67 -2.63
N PRO A 84 -6.81 9.09 -3.72
CA PRO A 84 -5.82 8.25 -4.38
C PRO A 84 -4.72 7.91 -3.39
N PHE A 85 -4.48 6.62 -3.16
CA PHE A 85 -3.38 6.13 -2.35
C PHE A 85 -2.34 5.48 -3.28
N ILE A 86 -1.07 5.69 -2.98
CA ILE A 86 0.03 5.04 -3.68
C ILE A 86 0.35 3.79 -2.88
N SER A 87 0.03 2.61 -3.42
CA SER A 87 0.60 1.39 -2.85
C SER A 87 2.08 1.32 -3.22
N LYS A 88 2.92 1.03 -2.22
CA LYS A 88 4.33 0.74 -2.46
C LYS A 88 4.45 -0.76 -2.60
N GLU A 89 4.53 -1.24 -3.83
CA GLU A 89 4.85 -2.62 -4.18
C GLU A 89 6.35 -2.89 -3.91
N GLU A 90 6.78 -2.58 -2.69
CA GLU A 90 8.19 -2.36 -2.35
C GLU A 90 8.96 -3.67 -2.34
N ILE A 91 8.33 -4.74 -1.84
CA ILE A 91 8.95 -6.06 -1.69
C ILE A 91 9.41 -6.58 -3.05
N MET A 92 8.54 -6.62 -4.07
CA MET A 92 8.89 -7.21 -5.36
C MET A 92 10.04 -6.47 -6.06
N ASN A 93 10.04 -5.13 -6.01
CA ASN A 93 11.07 -4.32 -6.64
C ASN A 93 12.41 -4.41 -5.89
N GLU A 94 12.41 -4.43 -4.55
CA GLU A 94 13.62 -4.60 -3.77
C GLU A 94 14.27 -5.98 -3.99
N TRP A 95 13.46 -7.05 -4.01
CA TRP A 95 13.94 -8.40 -4.31
C TRP A 95 14.48 -8.51 -5.74
N PHE A 96 13.83 -7.86 -6.71
CA PHE A 96 14.30 -7.79 -8.08
C PHE A 96 15.66 -7.08 -8.17
N LEU A 97 15.79 -5.89 -7.56
CA LEU A 97 17.04 -5.12 -7.52
C LEU A 97 18.17 -5.91 -6.85
N PHE A 98 17.89 -6.57 -5.73
CA PHE A 98 18.85 -7.43 -5.04
C PHE A 98 19.32 -8.58 -5.93
N THR A 99 18.38 -9.25 -6.62
CA THR A 99 18.68 -10.35 -7.55
C THR A 99 19.54 -9.87 -8.72
N CYS A 100 19.22 -8.70 -9.28
CA CYS A 100 20.04 -8.08 -10.32
C CYS A 100 21.45 -7.79 -9.82
N LEU A 101 21.60 -7.16 -8.65
CA LEU A 101 22.91 -6.83 -8.08
C LEU A 101 23.80 -8.06 -7.87
N VAL A 102 23.25 -9.14 -7.29
CA VAL A 102 24.00 -10.38 -7.05
C VAL A 102 24.38 -11.08 -8.38
N SER A 103 23.45 -11.11 -9.34
CA SER A 103 23.66 -11.76 -10.64
C SER A 103 24.71 -11.00 -11.48
N PHE A 104 24.55 -9.68 -11.60
CA PHE A 104 25.44 -8.85 -12.40
C PHE A 104 26.82 -8.67 -11.75
N SER A 105 26.92 -8.60 -10.43
CA SER A 105 28.23 -8.49 -9.76
C SER A 105 29.12 -9.69 -10.04
N SER A 106 28.56 -10.91 -9.98
CA SER A 106 29.28 -12.14 -10.29
C SER A 106 29.72 -12.16 -11.76
N PHE A 107 28.82 -11.80 -12.68
CA PHE A 107 29.13 -11.74 -14.11
C PHE A 107 30.22 -10.71 -14.43
N ILE A 108 30.09 -9.48 -13.89
CA ILE A 108 31.06 -8.41 -14.09
C ILE A 108 32.42 -8.82 -13.53
N TYR A 109 32.48 -9.43 -12.34
CA TYR A 109 33.73 -9.89 -11.75
C TYR A 109 34.49 -10.87 -12.66
N PHE A 110 33.81 -11.92 -13.14
CA PHE A 110 34.44 -12.91 -14.03
C PHE A 110 34.80 -12.31 -15.40
N ALA A 111 33.95 -11.46 -15.96
CA ALA A 111 34.23 -10.76 -17.21
C ALA A 111 35.47 -9.86 -17.07
N SER A 112 35.55 -9.04 -16.02
CA SER A 112 36.70 -8.18 -15.74
C SER A 112 37.98 -8.97 -15.53
N LEU A 113 37.93 -10.09 -14.79
CA LEU A 113 39.10 -10.94 -14.57
C LEU A 113 39.61 -11.56 -15.87
N ASN A 114 38.69 -12.09 -16.70
CA ASN A 114 39.03 -12.70 -17.97
C ASN A 114 39.57 -11.66 -18.96
N ILE A 115 38.95 -10.49 -19.06
CA ILE A 115 39.43 -9.38 -19.89
C ILE A 115 40.83 -8.93 -19.43
N ALA A 116 41.06 -8.76 -18.14
CA ALA A 116 42.37 -8.39 -17.62
C ALA A 116 43.45 -9.45 -17.94
N ARG A 117 43.08 -10.73 -17.86
CA ARG A 117 43.98 -11.85 -18.19
C ARG A 117 44.30 -11.93 -19.68
N GLU A 118 43.28 -11.85 -20.53
CA GLU A 118 43.40 -11.78 -22.00
C GLU A 118 44.25 -10.59 -22.42
N ARG A 119 43.95 -9.41 -21.88
CA ARG A 119 44.74 -8.19 -22.11
C ARG A 119 46.20 -8.41 -21.72
N GLY A 120 46.48 -8.98 -20.55
CA GLY A 120 47.85 -9.29 -20.12
C GLY A 120 48.61 -10.20 -21.09
N LYS A 121 47.94 -11.22 -21.64
CA LYS A 121 48.56 -12.19 -22.58
C LYS A 121 48.82 -11.57 -23.96
N PHE A 122 47.83 -10.87 -24.51
CA PHE A 122 47.87 -10.39 -25.89
C PHE A 122 48.47 -8.98 -26.03
N LYS A 123 48.69 -8.26 -24.92
CA LYS A 123 49.27 -6.89 -24.95
C LYS A 123 50.52 -6.80 -25.81
N LYS A 124 51.51 -7.66 -25.56
CA LYS A 124 52.79 -7.64 -26.30
C LYS A 124 52.62 -8.01 -27.78
N LEU A 125 51.76 -8.99 -28.07
CA LEU A 125 51.47 -9.41 -29.45
C LEU A 125 50.80 -8.28 -30.23
N MET A 126 49.81 -7.61 -29.64
CA MET A 126 49.06 -6.54 -30.28
C MET A 126 49.90 -5.27 -30.49
N THR A 127 50.82 -4.95 -29.57
CA THR A 127 51.79 -3.87 -29.79
C THR A 127 52.66 -4.14 -31.01
N VAL A 128 53.08 -5.39 -31.23
CA VAL A 128 53.86 -5.78 -32.42
C VAL A 128 53.02 -5.69 -33.70
N MET A 129 51.71 -5.90 -33.63
CA MET A 129 50.78 -5.69 -34.74
C MET A 129 50.45 -4.22 -35.03
N GLY A 130 50.99 -3.26 -34.26
CA GLY A 130 50.78 -1.83 -34.45
C GLY A 130 49.47 -1.26 -33.89
N LEU A 131 48.76 -2.04 -33.04
CA LEU A 131 47.51 -1.60 -32.40
C LEU A 131 47.79 -0.65 -31.22
N ARG A 132 46.96 0.40 -31.08
CA ARG A 132 47.07 1.42 -30.03
C ARG A 132 46.32 1.00 -28.76
N GLU A 133 46.85 1.31 -27.57
CA GLU A 133 46.27 0.92 -26.26
C GLU A 133 44.81 1.38 -26.00
N LEU A 134 44.28 2.32 -26.78
CA LEU A 134 42.89 2.81 -26.68
C LEU A 134 41.90 2.04 -27.56
N ALA A 135 42.40 1.25 -28.52
CA ALA A 135 41.55 0.43 -29.41
C ALA A 135 41.14 -0.90 -28.75
N PHE A 136 41.58 -1.13 -27.51
CA PHE A 136 41.41 -2.35 -26.72
C PHE A 136 41.13 -1.99 -25.26
#